data_AF-A0A495XJ28-F1
#
_entry.id   AF-A0A495XJ28-F1
#
_cell.length_a   1.000
_cell.length_b   1.000
_cell.length_c   1.000
_cell.angle_alpha   90.00
_cell.angle_beta   90.00
_cell.angle_gamma   90.00
#
_symmetry.space_group_name_H-M   'P 1'
#
loop_
_entity.id
_entity.type
_entity.pdbx_description
1 polymer ?
#
loop_
_entity_poly.entity_id
_entity_poly.type
_entity_poly.pdbx_seq_one_letter_code
_entity_poly.pdbx_strand_id
1 'polypeptide(L)'
;MGRQNAVVSTNATGSPDETTDDSREDPAGGPTEDELDKEQLDQLHAATLKASETCFELKKLCATVLVPAATLVALLSDRTLNPAVFGAGVVVVAAFWAADSVAYFYQRKLRNAMAVIWQRRARRVPGYGHVPGVVPITAARAVFNSSMVYYFVLLGLVALLFVLYAAGAIQPVSPSKP
;
A
#
# COMPACT_ATOMS: atom_id res chain seq x y z
N MET A 1 28.75 32.08 -14.63
CA MET A 1 27.99 32.44 -13.42
C MET A 1 28.20 31.32 -12.40
N GLY A 2 29.07 31.37 -11.40
CA GLY A 2 29.76 32.50 -10.77
C GLY A 2 29.20 32.75 -9.37
N ARG A 3 29.62 31.95 -8.38
CA ARG A 3 30.07 32.39 -7.03
C ARG A 3 30.33 31.19 -6.10
N GLN A 4 31.62 30.98 -5.82
CA GLN A 4 32.11 30.48 -4.54
C GLN A 4 31.76 31.51 -3.46
N ASN A 5 31.48 31.04 -2.24
CA ASN A 5 31.77 31.79 -1.02
C ASN A 5 32.14 30.78 0.07
N ALA A 6 33.43 30.70 0.34
CA ALA A 6 33.97 30.22 1.60
C ALA A 6 33.97 31.40 2.59
N VAL A 7 33.57 31.15 3.84
CA VAL A 7 33.86 32.05 4.96
C VAL A 7 34.45 31.19 6.09
N VAL A 8 35.56 31.70 6.62
CA VAL A 8 36.52 31.10 7.54
C VAL A 8 36.38 31.77 8.92
N SER A 9 36.50 30.96 9.99
CA SER A 9 36.92 31.24 11.40
C SER A 9 36.16 32.32 12.21
N THR A 10 36.07 32.31 13.55
CA THR A 10 36.95 31.77 14.62
C THR A 10 36.17 31.69 15.96
N ASN A 11 36.59 30.75 16.81
CA ASN A 11 36.38 30.54 18.26
C ASN A 11 35.69 31.60 19.14
N ALA A 12 34.86 31.11 20.06
CA ALA A 12 34.72 31.69 21.40
C ALA A 12 34.54 30.58 22.44
N THR A 13 35.48 30.56 23.38
CA THR A 13 35.58 29.77 24.61
C THR A 13 34.47 30.17 25.58
N GLY A 14 33.77 29.20 26.17
CA GLY A 14 32.77 29.42 27.23
C GLY A 14 32.61 28.15 28.08
N SER A 15 32.70 28.34 29.40
CA SER A 15 32.87 27.34 30.45
C SER A 15 31.83 26.22 30.54
N PRO A 16 32.18 25.09 31.19
CA PRO A 16 31.26 24.03 31.53
C PRO A 16 30.36 24.49 32.68
N ASP A 17 29.06 24.64 32.43
CA ASP A 17 28.08 24.70 33.52
C ASP A 17 27.58 23.28 33.78
N GLU A 18 28.26 22.68 34.73
CA GLU A 18 28.00 21.40 35.36
C GLU A 18 26.69 21.52 36.15
N THR A 19 25.55 21.44 35.47
CA THR A 19 24.28 21.11 36.13
C THR A 19 24.09 19.61 36.06
N THR A 20 24.41 19.03 37.21
CA THR A 20 24.36 17.63 37.60
C THR A 20 23.19 16.91 36.95
N ASP A 21 23.57 16.09 35.98
CA ASP A 21 22.85 14.99 35.37
C ASP A 21 22.31 14.06 36.47
N ASP A 22 21.04 14.22 36.86
CA ASP A 22 20.27 13.24 37.64
C ASP A 22 19.84 12.08 36.73
N SER A 23 20.80 11.56 35.96
CA SER A 23 20.72 10.23 35.37
C SER A 23 20.83 9.23 36.52
N ARG A 24 19.69 8.98 37.17
CA ARG A 24 19.45 7.70 37.82
C ARG A 24 19.60 6.60 36.76
N GLU A 25 20.83 6.17 36.53
CA GLU A 25 21.10 4.86 35.95
C GLU A 25 20.61 3.82 36.95
N ASP A 26 19.37 3.36 36.75
CA ASP A 26 18.84 2.21 37.49
C ASP A 26 19.69 0.97 37.14
N PRO A 27 20.41 0.36 38.11
CA PRO A 27 21.43 -0.66 37.85
C PRO A 27 20.87 -2.06 37.57
N ALA A 28 19.66 -2.16 37.00
CA ALA A 28 19.00 -3.41 36.62
C ALA A 28 18.13 -3.26 35.34
N GLY A 29 18.54 -2.34 34.45
CA GLY A 29 17.73 -1.69 33.43
C GLY A 29 17.22 -2.58 32.29
N GLY A 30 16.02 -3.14 32.46
CA GLY A 30 15.18 -3.56 31.35
C GLY A 30 14.58 -2.34 30.62
N PRO A 31 14.11 -2.50 29.37
CA PRO A 31 13.48 -1.42 28.61
C PRO A 31 12.24 -0.88 29.33
N THR A 32 12.10 0.44 29.31
CA THR A 32 10.93 1.12 29.88
C THR A 32 9.66 0.82 29.06
N GLU A 33 8.49 0.97 29.67
CA GLU A 33 7.21 0.77 28.95
C GLU A 33 7.08 1.68 27.71
N ASP A 34 7.62 2.90 27.78
CA ASP A 34 7.56 3.86 26.67
C ASP A 34 8.52 3.49 25.53
N GLU A 35 9.68 2.89 25.85
CA GLU A 35 10.60 2.33 24.85
C GLU A 35 9.98 1.13 24.14
N LEU A 36 9.34 0.21 24.89
CA LEU A 36 8.62 -0.93 24.32
C LEU A 36 7.47 -0.48 23.42
N ASP A 37 6.67 0.51 23.85
CA ASP A 37 5.58 1.05 23.05
C ASP A 37 6.08 1.74 21.77
N LYS A 38 7.21 2.43 21.84
CA LYS A 38 7.86 3.04 20.68
C LYS A 38 8.33 1.97 19.69
N GLU A 39 9.03 0.94 20.17
CA GLU A 39 9.50 -0.16 19.33
C GLU A 39 8.34 -0.87 18.63
N GLN A 40 7.24 -1.15 19.34
CA GLN A 40 6.03 -1.74 18.76
C GLN A 40 5.40 -0.85 17.69
N LEU A 41 5.33 0.47 17.91
CA LEU A 41 4.82 1.42 16.91
C LEU A 41 5.70 1.43 15.66
N ASP A 42 7.02 1.41 15.81
CA ASP A 42 7.96 1.39 14.69
C ASP A 42 7.81 0.10 13.87
N GLN A 43 7.70 -1.06 14.54
CA GLN A 43 7.45 -2.35 13.88
C GLN A 43 6.11 -2.37 13.13
N LEU A 44 5.03 -1.88 13.74
CA LEU A 44 3.71 -1.82 13.11
C LEU A 44 3.66 -0.82 11.95
N HIS A 45 4.38 0.30 12.06
CA HIS A 45 4.50 1.27 10.98
C HIS A 45 5.24 0.67 9.78
N ALA A 46 6.39 0.03 10.02
CA ALA A 46 7.14 -0.68 9.00
C ALA A 46 6.29 -1.77 8.32
N ALA A 47 5.56 -2.56 9.09
CA ALA A 47 4.65 -3.57 8.56
C ALA A 47 3.52 -2.95 7.72
N THR A 48 2.97 -1.80 8.14
CA THR A 48 1.93 -1.07 7.41
C THR A 48 2.43 -0.52 6.08
N LEU A 49 3.65 0.03 6.06
CA LEU A 49 4.30 0.48 4.85
C LEU A 49 4.54 -0.68 3.89
N LYS A 50 5.07 -1.81 4.38
CA LYS A 50 5.29 -3.01 3.57
C LYS A 50 4.00 -3.54 2.95
N ALA A 51 2.92 -3.60 3.73
CA ALA A 51 1.62 -3.99 3.23
C ALA A 51 1.12 -3.04 2.12
N SER A 52 1.35 -1.73 2.26
CA SER A 52 0.99 -0.74 1.24
C SER A 52 1.79 -0.94 -0.05
N GLU A 53 3.09 -1.21 0.07
CA GLU A 53 3.97 -1.50 -1.06
C GLU A 53 3.50 -2.76 -1.80
N THR A 54 3.20 -3.84 -1.08
CA THR A 54 2.65 -5.08 -1.67
C THR A 54 1.34 -4.82 -2.42
N CYS A 55 0.43 -4.00 -1.89
CA CYS A 55 -0.81 -3.62 -2.57
C CYS A 55 -0.54 -2.88 -3.90
N PHE A 56 0.51 -2.05 -3.95
CA PHE A 56 0.90 -1.35 -5.18
C PHE A 56 1.56 -2.30 -6.18
N GLU A 57 2.45 -3.18 -5.73
CA GLU A 57 3.06 -4.23 -6.56
C GLU A 57 2.00 -5.15 -7.18
N LEU A 58 0.98 -5.57 -6.42
CA LEU A 58 -0.12 -6.38 -6.93
C LEU A 58 -0.88 -5.68 -8.06
N LYS A 59 -1.09 -4.36 -7.97
CA LYS A 59 -1.76 -3.59 -9.03
C LYS A 59 -0.91 -3.52 -10.29
N LYS A 60 0.38 -3.25 -10.14
CA LYS A 60 1.32 -3.26 -11.27
C LYS A 60 1.35 -4.64 -11.93
N LEU A 61 1.46 -5.70 -11.14
CA LEU A 61 1.46 -7.08 -11.62
C LEU A 61 0.15 -7.44 -12.34
N CYS A 62 -0.99 -6.97 -11.85
CA CYS A 62 -2.28 -7.13 -12.53
C CYS A 62 -2.25 -6.53 -13.95
N ALA A 63 -1.79 -5.28 -14.10
CA ALA A 63 -1.67 -4.65 -15.42
C ALA A 63 -0.70 -5.40 -16.34
N THR A 64 0.45 -5.86 -15.82
CA THR A 64 1.46 -6.53 -16.64
C THR A 64 1.02 -7.94 -17.06
N VAL A 65 0.26 -8.66 -16.23
CA VAL A 65 -0.23 -10.01 -16.52
C VAL A 65 -1.44 -10.03 -17.47
N LEU A 66 -2.20 -8.94 -17.57
CA LEU A 66 -3.39 -8.88 -18.42
C LEU A 66 -3.09 -9.14 -19.90
N VAL A 67 -2.03 -8.55 -20.45
CA VAL A 67 -1.64 -8.73 -21.86
C VAL A 67 -1.25 -10.18 -22.18
N PRO A 68 -0.30 -10.83 -21.46
CA PRO A 68 0.05 -12.22 -21.75
C PRO A 68 -1.11 -13.18 -21.49
N ALA A 69 -1.98 -12.91 -20.50
CA ALA A 69 -3.17 -13.73 -20.26
C ALA A 69 -4.13 -13.67 -21.47
N ALA A 70 -4.42 -12.48 -22.00
CA ALA A 70 -5.25 -12.31 -23.19
C ALA A 70 -4.61 -12.97 -24.42
N THR A 71 -3.31 -12.79 -24.63
CA THR A 71 -2.56 -13.41 -25.73
C THR A 71 -2.58 -14.94 -25.65
N LEU A 72 -2.40 -15.51 -24.46
CA LEU A 72 -2.43 -16.96 -24.28
C LEU A 72 -3.81 -17.54 -24.62
N VAL A 73 -4.89 -16.89 -24.16
CA VAL A 73 -6.25 -17.35 -24.47
C VAL A 73 -6.57 -17.20 -25.96
N ALA A 74 -6.11 -16.12 -26.60
CA ALA A 74 -6.23 -15.97 -28.05
C ALA A 74 -5.45 -17.05 -28.81
N LEU A 75 -4.22 -17.37 -28.39
CA LEU A 75 -3.41 -18.44 -29.00
C LEU A 75 -4.08 -19.81 -28.89
N LEU A 76 -4.69 -20.11 -27.74
CA LEU A 76 -5.46 -21.34 -27.52
C LEU A 76 -6.81 -21.34 -28.26
N SER A 77 -7.21 -20.20 -28.83
CA SER A 77 -8.47 -20.00 -29.57
C SER A 77 -8.23 -19.79 -31.06
N ASP A 78 -7.27 -20.50 -31.65
CA ASP A 78 -6.89 -20.39 -33.07
C ASP A 78 -6.52 -18.96 -33.50
N ARG A 79 -5.97 -18.16 -32.57
CA ARG A 79 -5.62 -16.73 -32.76
C ARG A 79 -6.81 -15.85 -33.14
N THR A 80 -8.03 -16.28 -32.81
CA THR A 80 -9.24 -15.49 -33.03
C THR A 80 -9.63 -14.71 -31.77
N LEU A 81 -10.16 -13.49 -31.97
CA LEU A 81 -10.78 -12.73 -30.90
C LEU A 81 -12.17 -13.30 -30.62
N ASN A 82 -12.35 -13.91 -29.45
CA ASN A 82 -13.60 -14.50 -29.00
C ASN A 82 -13.97 -14.03 -27.59
N PRO A 83 -15.20 -14.29 -27.11
CA PRO A 83 -15.63 -13.91 -25.76
C PRO A 83 -14.74 -14.42 -24.63
N ALA A 84 -14.01 -15.54 -24.82
CA ALA A 84 -13.16 -16.12 -23.79
C ALA A 84 -11.99 -15.21 -23.42
N VAL A 85 -11.46 -14.41 -24.37
CA VAL A 85 -10.38 -13.44 -24.10
C VAL A 85 -10.83 -12.38 -23.09
N PHE A 86 -12.06 -11.87 -23.23
CA PHE A 86 -12.63 -10.91 -22.28
C PHE A 86 -12.93 -11.56 -20.93
N GLY A 87 -13.47 -12.78 -20.94
CA GLY A 87 -13.70 -13.56 -19.73
C GLY A 87 -12.41 -13.79 -18.94
N ALA A 88 -11.31 -14.11 -19.62
CA ALA A 88 -9.99 -14.23 -18.99
C ALA A 88 -9.53 -12.92 -18.36
N GLY A 89 -9.72 -11.79 -19.03
CA GLY A 89 -9.45 -10.46 -18.47
C GLY A 89 -10.23 -10.20 -17.18
N VAL A 90 -11.53 -10.50 -17.15
CA VAL A 90 -12.37 -10.38 -15.94
C VAL A 90 -11.85 -11.26 -14.81
N VAL A 91 -11.53 -12.52 -15.10
CA VAL A 91 -11.02 -13.47 -14.09
C VAL A 91 -9.70 -13.00 -13.49
N VAL A 92 -8.76 -12.53 -14.32
CA VAL A 92 -7.48 -11.98 -13.86
C VAL A 92 -7.71 -10.79 -12.93
N VAL A 93 -8.50 -9.80 -13.38
CA VAL A 93 -8.78 -8.60 -12.57
C VAL A 93 -9.47 -8.97 -11.24
N ALA A 94 -10.43 -9.90 -11.26
CA ALA A 94 -11.12 -10.35 -10.06
C ALA A 94 -10.19 -11.07 -9.07
N ALA A 95 -9.27 -11.92 -9.55
CA ALA A 95 -8.30 -12.60 -8.70
C ALA A 95 -7.37 -11.61 -7.99
N PHE A 96 -6.85 -10.62 -8.72
CA PHE A 96 -6.01 -9.57 -8.14
C PHE A 96 -6.78 -8.65 -7.20
N TRP A 97 -8.04 -8.32 -7.52
CA TRP A 97 -8.90 -7.55 -6.63
C TRP A 97 -9.15 -8.26 -5.30
N ALA A 98 -9.39 -9.57 -5.32
CA ALA A 98 -9.54 -10.38 -4.12
C ALA A 98 -8.24 -10.38 -3.27
N ALA A 99 -7.08 -10.58 -3.90
CA ALA A 99 -5.79 -10.57 -3.22
C ALA A 99 -5.50 -9.20 -2.56
N ASP A 100 -5.73 -8.10 -3.28
CA ASP A 100 -5.52 -6.74 -2.76
C ASP A 100 -6.50 -6.40 -1.63
N SER A 101 -7.74 -6.91 -1.71
CA SER A 101 -8.74 -6.76 -0.64
C SER A 101 -8.29 -7.39 0.68
N VAL A 102 -7.66 -8.57 0.62
CA VAL A 102 -7.08 -9.23 1.80
C VAL A 102 -5.89 -8.42 2.35
N ALA A 103 -4.99 -7.98 1.48
CA ALA A 103 -3.84 -7.17 1.89
C ALA A 103 -4.28 -5.85 2.58
N TYR A 104 -5.28 -5.17 2.02
CA TYR A 104 -5.84 -3.96 2.60
C TYR A 104 -6.56 -4.22 3.94
N PHE A 105 -7.25 -5.34 4.09
CA PHE A 105 -7.84 -5.74 5.37
C PHE A 105 -6.77 -5.83 6.48
N TYR A 106 -5.64 -6.47 6.20
CA TYR A 106 -4.52 -6.54 7.14
C TYR A 106 -3.88 -5.17 7.39
N GLN A 107 -3.75 -4.33 6.37
CA GLN A 107 -3.26 -2.96 6.54
C GLN A 107 -4.13 -2.17 7.53
N ARG A 108 -5.46 -2.36 7.52
CA ARG A 108 -6.36 -1.76 8.50
C ARG A 108 -6.20 -2.34 9.90
N LYS A 109 -5.97 -3.65 10.02
CA LYS A 109 -5.66 -4.30 11.31
C LYS A 109 -4.40 -3.70 11.95
N LEU A 110 -3.33 -3.52 11.17
CA LEU A 110 -2.10 -2.93 11.66
C LEU A 110 -2.30 -1.47 12.13
N ARG A 111 -3.04 -0.66 11.36
CA ARG A 111 -3.37 0.72 11.77
C ARG A 111 -4.17 0.78 13.07
N ASN A 112 -5.12 -0.13 13.27
CA ASN A 112 -5.85 -0.20 14.52
C ASN A 112 -4.96 -0.61 15.70
N ALA A 113 -4.05 -1.56 15.50
CA ALA A 113 -3.08 -1.94 16.54
C ALA A 113 -2.22 -0.73 16.95
N MET A 114 -1.74 0.06 15.98
CA MET A 114 -1.03 1.31 16.27
C MET A 114 -1.89 2.30 17.07
N ALA A 115 -3.17 2.47 16.70
CA ALA A 115 -4.08 3.37 17.40
C ALA A 115 -4.30 2.98 18.87
N VAL A 116 -4.35 1.69 19.19
CA VAL A 116 -4.45 1.19 20.57
C VAL A 116 -3.21 1.59 21.39
N ILE A 117 -2.00 1.44 20.83
CA ILE A 117 -0.76 1.84 21.50
C ILE A 117 -0.72 3.36 21.69
N TRP A 118 -1.11 4.13 20.67
CA TRP A 118 -1.24 5.58 20.78
C TRP A 118 -2.19 6.02 21.90
N GLN A 119 -3.34 5.35 22.04
CA GLN A 119 -4.28 5.61 23.14
C GLN A 119 -3.68 5.29 24.50
N ARG A 120 -2.93 4.19 24.63
CA ARG A 120 -2.23 3.83 25.85
C ARG A 120 -1.18 4.89 26.25
N ARG A 121 -0.35 5.34 25.31
CA ARG A 121 0.65 6.40 25.54
C ARG A 121 0.00 7.74 25.91
N ALA A 122 -1.06 8.12 25.21
CA ALA A 122 -1.76 9.38 25.47
C ALA A 122 -2.37 9.45 26.88
N ARG A 123 -2.77 8.31 27.48
CA ARG A 123 -3.24 8.27 28.88
C ARG A 123 -2.15 8.61 29.89
N ARG A 124 -0.88 8.42 29.55
CA ARG A 124 0.27 8.72 30.40
C ARG A 124 0.77 10.17 30.26
N VAL A 125 0.35 10.88 29.20
CA VAL A 125 0.79 12.25 28.92
C VAL A 125 -0.39 13.22 29.06
N PRO A 126 -0.52 13.95 30.19
CA PRO A 126 -1.60 14.91 30.37
C PRO A 126 -1.52 16.05 29.33
N GLY A 127 -2.67 16.46 28.80
CA GLY A 127 -2.78 17.54 27.82
C GLY A 127 -2.57 17.12 26.35
N TYR A 128 -2.31 15.83 26.05
CA TYR A 128 -2.19 15.36 24.67
C TYR A 128 -3.55 15.18 24.00
N GLY A 129 -3.97 16.16 23.20
CA GLY A 129 -5.32 16.20 22.60
C GLY A 129 -5.49 15.41 21.29
N HIS A 130 -4.42 14.95 20.65
CA HIS A 130 -4.49 14.33 19.33
C HIS A 130 -4.30 12.81 19.39
N VAL A 131 -5.35 12.07 19.72
CA VAL A 131 -5.29 10.60 19.81
C VAL A 131 -6.08 9.98 18.65
N PRO A 132 -5.45 9.17 17.78
CA PRO A 132 -6.16 8.46 16.73
C PRO A 132 -7.27 7.56 17.29
N GLY A 133 -8.44 7.62 16.66
CA GLY A 133 -9.56 6.73 16.98
C GLY A 133 -9.36 5.31 16.45
N VAL A 134 -9.84 4.31 17.19
CA VAL A 134 -9.93 2.93 16.69
C VAL A 134 -11.21 2.80 15.86
N VAL A 135 -11.07 2.46 14.59
CA VAL A 135 -12.21 2.33 13.66
C VAL A 135 -12.58 0.87 13.51
N PRO A 136 -13.87 0.46 13.59
CA PRO A 136 -14.25 -0.93 13.40
C PRO A 136 -13.81 -1.45 12.02
N ILE A 137 -13.23 -2.66 12.01
CA ILE A 137 -12.74 -3.33 10.81
C ILE A 137 -13.81 -4.30 10.35
N THR A 138 -14.33 -4.07 9.16
CA THR A 138 -15.31 -4.94 8.50
C THR A 138 -14.74 -5.42 7.18
N ALA A 139 -14.89 -6.71 6.86
CA ALA A 139 -14.41 -7.28 5.59
C ALA A 139 -15.02 -6.56 4.37
N ALA A 140 -16.31 -6.21 4.42
CA ALA A 140 -16.98 -5.49 3.33
C ALA A 140 -16.30 -4.15 2.98
N ARG A 141 -15.90 -3.35 3.99
CA ARG A 141 -15.15 -2.10 3.75
C ARG A 141 -13.74 -2.34 3.20
N ALA A 142 -13.17 -3.52 3.38
CA ALA A 142 -11.88 -3.84 2.78
C ALA A 142 -12.03 -4.16 1.29
N VAL A 143 -13.10 -4.89 0.94
CA VAL A 143 -13.45 -5.25 -0.45
C VAL A 143 -13.87 -4.02 -1.28
N PHE A 144 -14.62 -3.08 -0.68
CA PHE A 144 -15.11 -1.87 -1.36
C PHE A 144 -14.37 -0.59 -0.91
N ASN A 145 -13.05 -0.69 -0.79
CA ASN A 145 -12.21 0.46 -0.47
C ASN A 145 -11.93 1.33 -1.71
N SER A 146 -11.62 2.62 -1.49
CA SER A 146 -11.15 3.55 -2.52
C SER A 146 -9.90 3.06 -3.28
N SER A 147 -9.03 2.23 -2.68
CA SER A 147 -7.90 1.67 -3.44
C SER A 147 -8.33 0.69 -4.54
N MET A 148 -9.57 0.19 -4.49
CA MET A 148 -10.12 -0.77 -5.45
C MET A 148 -10.66 -0.12 -6.71
N VAL A 149 -10.75 1.22 -6.76
CA VAL A 149 -11.14 1.98 -7.95
C VAL A 149 -10.31 1.58 -9.17
N TYR A 150 -9.03 1.28 -8.97
CA TYR A 150 -8.14 0.76 -10.02
C TYR A 150 -8.72 -0.48 -10.73
N TYR A 151 -9.21 -1.47 -9.98
CA TYR A 151 -9.77 -2.70 -10.56
C TYR A 151 -11.11 -2.44 -11.25
N PHE A 152 -11.93 -1.53 -10.73
CA PHE A 152 -13.17 -1.13 -11.39
C PHE A 152 -12.91 -0.42 -12.72
N VAL A 153 -11.87 0.41 -12.81
CA VAL A 153 -11.44 1.02 -14.09
C VAL A 153 -11.03 -0.07 -15.08
N LEU A 154 -10.22 -1.04 -14.65
CA LEU A 154 -9.82 -2.16 -15.52
C LEU A 154 -11.01 -3.00 -15.98
N LEU A 155 -11.93 -3.35 -15.07
CA LEU A 155 -13.17 -4.05 -15.43
C LEU A 155 -14.02 -3.25 -16.41
N GLY A 156 -14.12 -1.93 -16.21
CA GLY A 156 -14.82 -1.02 -17.11
C GLY A 156 -14.21 -1.02 -18.51
N LEU A 157 -12.87 -1.03 -18.61
CA LEU A 157 -12.18 -1.15 -19.90
C LEU A 157 -12.43 -2.50 -20.57
N VAL A 158 -12.35 -3.61 -19.83
CA VAL A 158 -12.65 -4.94 -20.36
C VAL A 158 -14.11 -5.03 -20.84
N ALA A 159 -15.05 -4.49 -20.06
CA ALA A 159 -16.46 -4.43 -20.41
C ALA A 159 -16.71 -3.57 -21.66
N LEU A 160 -16.07 -2.41 -21.77
CA LEU A 160 -16.14 -1.55 -22.94
C LEU A 160 -15.64 -2.28 -24.20
N LEU A 161 -14.48 -2.96 -24.11
CA LEU A 161 -13.94 -3.72 -25.23
C LEU A 161 -14.87 -4.88 -25.62
N PHE A 162 -15.49 -5.55 -24.65
CA PHE A 162 -16.48 -6.59 -24.92
C PHE A 162 -17.72 -6.03 -25.62
N VAL A 163 -18.23 -4.86 -25.20
CA VAL A 163 -19.36 -4.19 -25.88
C VAL A 163 -19.00 -3.82 -27.31
N LEU A 164 -17.80 -3.27 -27.55
CA LEU A 164 -17.32 -2.94 -28.90
C LEU A 164 -17.19 -4.18 -29.78
N TYR A 165 -16.74 -5.30 -29.22
CA TYR A 165 -16.70 -6.59 -29.90
C TYR A 165 -18.12 -7.09 -30.23
N ALA A 166 -19.03 -7.07 -29.27
CA ALA A 166 -20.42 -7.51 -29.46
C ALA A 166 -21.18 -6.64 -30.48
N ALA A 167 -20.85 -5.35 -30.57
CA ALA A 167 -21.38 -4.43 -31.57
C ALA A 167 -20.76 -4.62 -32.97
N GLY A 168 -19.75 -5.50 -33.13
CA GLY A 168 -19.04 -5.73 -34.38
C GLY A 168 -18.08 -4.60 -34.78
N ALA A 169 -17.83 -3.64 -33.89
CA ALA A 169 -16.87 -2.55 -34.09
C ALA A 169 -15.41 -3.04 -34.01
N ILE A 170 -15.17 -4.10 -33.25
CA ILE A 170 -13.91 -4.83 -33.22
C ILE A 170 -14.19 -6.25 -33.71
N GLN A 171 -13.58 -6.65 -34.83
CA GLN A 171 -13.79 -7.96 -35.42
C GLN A 171 -12.55 -8.84 -35.30
N PRO A 172 -12.72 -10.17 -35.18
CA PRO A 172 -11.60 -11.09 -35.29
C PRO A 172 -10.97 -10.94 -36.69
N VAL A 173 -9.65 -10.89 -36.74
CA VAL A 173 -8.93 -10.87 -38.01
C VAL A 173 -9.16 -12.22 -38.68
N SER A 174 -9.92 -12.23 -39.78
CA SER A 174 -10.09 -13.42 -40.61
C SER A 174 -8.72 -13.84 -41.14
N PRO A 175 -8.28 -15.09 -40.94
CA PRO A 175 -7.04 -15.55 -41.56
C PRO A 175 -7.17 -15.41 -43.08
N SER A 176 -6.30 -14.62 -43.70
CA SER A 176 -6.20 -14.58 -45.15
C SER A 176 -5.85 -16.00 -45.63
N LYS A 177 -6.72 -16.61 -46.44
CA LYS A 177 -6.42 -17.91 -47.06
C LYS A 177 -5.06 -17.79 -47.78
N PRO A 178 -4.13 -18.73 -47.56
CA PRO A 178 -2.87 -18.79 -48.31
C PRO A 178 -3.13 -19.06 -49.80
#